data_AF-A0A2W5A233-F1
#
_entry.id   AF-A0A2W5A233-F1
#
_cell.length_a   1.000
_cell.length_b   1.000
_cell.length_c   1.000
_cell.angle_alpha   90.00
_cell.angle_beta   90.00
_cell.angle_gamma   90.00
#
_symmetry.space_group_name_H-M   'P 1'
#
loop_
_entity.id
_entity.type
_entity.pdbx_description
1 polymer ?
#
loop_
_entity_poly.entity_id
_entity_poly.type
_entity_poly.pdbx_seq_one_letter_code
_entity_poly.pdbx_strand_id
1 'polypeptide(L)'
;MEHFWNNFFSVFGFLSGVVFTTIFFHALSKAHIKIRRYLKTETPLDTQSNIQKFIDEWCKKDAQAEITAQNLYSAYEIWCAENDEEPLTQARFGRHMVAMEFKRVCRGPCSYVGIALNDLAQAKIQAAPGQ
;
A
#
# COMPACT_ATOMS: atom_id res chain seq x y z
N MET A 1 -38.03 27.44 -6.76
CA MET A 1 -37.24 28.03 -5.64
C MET A 1 -36.03 28.75 -6.22
N GLU A 2 -36.25 29.84 -6.97
CA GLU A 2 -35.20 30.57 -7.71
C GLU A 2 -35.22 32.08 -7.39
N HIS A 3 -35.58 32.44 -6.16
CA HIS A 3 -35.62 33.85 -5.73
C HIS A 3 -34.77 34.12 -4.49
N PHE A 4 -34.00 33.14 -4.01
CA PHE A 4 -33.24 33.29 -2.76
C PHE A 4 -31.81 33.80 -2.93
N TRP A 5 -31.24 33.74 -4.13
CA TRP A 5 -29.81 34.05 -4.35
C TRP A 5 -29.49 35.52 -4.68
N ASN A 6 -30.45 36.32 -5.12
CA ASN A 6 -30.15 37.67 -5.62
C ASN A 6 -30.08 38.75 -4.53
N ASN A 7 -30.38 38.44 -3.27
CA ASN A 7 -30.34 39.40 -2.16
C ASN A 7 -29.10 39.31 -1.27
N PHE A 8 -28.25 38.28 -1.44
CA PHE A 8 -27.09 38.10 -0.55
C PHE A 8 -25.88 38.95 -0.97
N PHE A 9 -25.76 39.29 -2.24
CA PHE A 9 -24.59 39.99 -2.78
C PHE A 9 -24.65 41.52 -2.71
N SER A 10 -25.73 42.12 -2.19
CA SER A 10 -25.90 43.58 -2.18
C SER A 10 -25.56 44.27 -0.85
N VAL A 11 -25.30 43.54 0.25
CA VAL A 11 -25.13 44.15 1.59
C VAL A 11 -23.67 44.35 2.01
N PHE A 12 -22.72 43.61 1.44
CA PHE A 12 -21.33 43.71 1.88
C PHE A 12 -20.44 44.43 0.88
N GLY A 13 -20.51 45.76 0.95
CA GLY A 13 -19.53 46.65 0.37
C GLY A 13 -18.15 46.47 1.03
N PHE A 14 -17.16 46.23 0.17
CA PHE A 14 -15.83 46.84 0.16
C PHE A 14 -15.12 47.07 1.51
N LEU A 15 -14.07 46.30 1.82
CA LEU A 15 -12.85 46.83 2.42
C LEU A 15 -11.69 45.81 2.33
N SER A 16 -10.53 46.27 1.83
CA SER A 16 -9.17 45.80 2.17
C SER A 16 -8.87 44.30 1.99
N GLY A 17 -8.11 43.88 0.98
CA GLY A 17 -6.67 44.14 0.96
C GLY A 17 -5.92 42.80 0.93
N VAL A 18 -5.29 42.53 -0.22
CA VAL A 18 -4.23 41.60 -0.67
C VAL A 18 -3.58 40.56 0.28
N VAL A 19 -3.82 40.54 1.60
CA VAL A 19 -3.22 39.60 2.55
C VAL A 19 -4.02 38.28 2.70
N PHE A 20 -5.31 38.27 2.33
CA PHE A 20 -6.16 37.08 2.50
C PHE A 20 -5.89 35.99 1.44
N THR A 21 -5.35 36.34 0.28
CA THR A 21 -5.13 35.39 -0.83
C THR A 21 -3.92 34.47 -0.60
N THR A 22 -2.92 34.89 0.17
CA THR A 22 -1.69 34.11 0.36
C THR A 22 -1.82 33.02 1.43
N ILE A 23 -2.62 33.25 2.48
CA ILE A 23 -2.84 32.26 3.55
C ILE A 23 -3.74 31.12 3.05
N PHE A 24 -4.74 31.42 2.23
CA PHE A 24 -5.64 30.42 1.66
C PHE A 24 -4.91 29.46 0.69
N PHE A 25 -3.90 29.95 -0.04
CA PHE A 25 -3.11 29.14 -0.96
C PHE A 25 -2.22 28.11 -0.24
N HIS A 26 -1.74 28.41 0.97
CA HIS A 26 -0.89 27.51 1.74
C HIS A 26 -1.68 26.39 2.45
N ALA A 27 -2.94 26.67 2.82
CA ALA A 27 -3.83 25.68 3.41
C ALA A 27 -4.38 24.69 2.36
N LEU A 28 -4.60 25.13 1.11
CA LEU A 28 -5.01 24.25 0.01
C LEU A 28 -3.87 23.35 -0.50
N SER A 29 -2.61 23.79 -0.42
CA SER A 29 -1.45 22.98 -0.85
C SER A 29 -1.30 21.65 -0.09
N LYS A 30 -1.57 21.64 1.23
CA LYS A 30 -1.51 20.41 2.04
C LYS A 30 -2.65 19.43 1.71
N ALA A 31 -3.79 19.92 1.27
CA ALA A 31 -4.91 19.08 0.82
C ALA A 31 -4.58 18.41 -0.52
N HIS A 32 -3.92 19.09 -1.46
CA HIS A 32 -3.50 18.51 -2.74
C HIS A 32 -2.44 17.40 -2.60
N ILE A 33 -1.52 17.49 -1.63
CA ILE A 33 -0.57 16.39 -1.32
C ILE A 33 -1.32 15.17 -0.79
N LYS A 34 -2.35 15.37 0.03
CA LYS A 34 -3.16 14.28 0.58
C LYS A 34 -4.05 13.63 -0.48
N ILE A 35 -4.60 14.42 -1.39
CA ILE A 35 -5.40 13.94 -2.54
C ILE A 35 -4.53 13.18 -3.55
N ARG A 36 -3.29 13.60 -3.83
CA ARG A 36 -2.34 12.80 -4.64
C ARG A 36 -2.03 11.41 -4.06
N ARG A 37 -2.09 11.24 -2.73
CA ARG A 37 -1.96 9.91 -2.10
C ARG A 37 -3.24 9.07 -2.24
N TYR A 38 -4.40 9.72 -2.33
CA TYR A 38 -5.70 9.07 -2.47
C TYR A 38 -6.03 8.69 -3.92
N LEU A 39 -5.47 9.41 -4.91
CA LEU A 39 -5.67 9.15 -6.34
C LEU A 39 -4.62 8.18 -6.93
N LYS A 40 -3.76 7.57 -6.10
CA LYS A 40 -2.79 6.55 -6.52
C LYS A 40 -3.17 5.15 -6.00
N THR A 41 -4.45 4.85 -5.99
CA THR A 41 -4.99 3.55 -5.54
C THR A 41 -5.95 2.92 -6.54
N GLU A 42 -5.90 3.36 -7.80
CA GLU A 42 -6.62 2.73 -8.90
C GLU A 42 -5.64 2.53 -10.06
N THR A 43 -4.70 1.59 -9.89
CA THR A 43 -4.07 0.97 -11.06
C THR A 43 -5.11 0.02 -11.66
N PRO A 44 -5.52 0.22 -12.93
CA PRO A 44 -6.55 -0.58 -13.56
C PRO A 44 -6.05 -2.02 -13.73
N LEU A 45 -6.69 -2.95 -13.01
CA LEU A 45 -7.07 -4.34 -13.35
C LEU A 45 -6.20 -5.29 -14.21
N ASP A 46 -4.99 -4.93 -14.67
CA ASP A 46 -4.19 -5.82 -15.54
C ASP A 46 -2.66 -5.78 -15.27
N THR A 47 -2.20 -5.01 -14.29
CA THR A 47 -0.82 -5.12 -13.80
C THR A 47 -0.84 -5.79 -12.43
N GLN A 48 -0.97 -7.12 -12.40
CA GLN A 48 -0.72 -7.88 -11.17
C GLN A 48 0.68 -7.50 -10.68
N SER A 49 0.76 -6.89 -9.50
CA SER A 49 2.04 -6.65 -8.84
C SER A 49 2.74 -7.99 -8.67
N ASN A 50 4.05 -8.04 -8.88
CA ASN A 50 4.91 -9.19 -8.67
C ASN A 50 4.64 -9.88 -7.31
N ILE A 51 4.28 -9.11 -6.28
CA ILE A 51 3.86 -9.62 -4.97
C ILE A 51 2.55 -10.43 -5.05
N GLN A 52 1.58 -9.98 -5.84
CA GLN A 52 0.31 -10.69 -6.04
C GLN A 52 0.56 -12.05 -6.71
N LYS A 53 1.36 -12.08 -7.78
CA LYS A 53 1.76 -13.33 -8.44
C LYS A 53 2.47 -14.29 -7.48
N PHE A 54 3.44 -13.78 -6.72
CA PHE A 54 4.09 -14.55 -5.66
C PHE A 54 3.11 -15.13 -4.64
N ILE A 55 2.14 -14.33 -4.17
CA ILE A 55 1.14 -14.81 -3.19
C ILE A 55 0.25 -15.89 -3.81
N ASP A 56 -0.16 -15.73 -5.07
CA ASP A 56 -1.07 -16.66 -5.74
C ASP A 56 -0.35 -17.97 -6.11
N GLU A 57 0.93 -17.93 -6.45
CA GLU A 57 1.71 -19.10 -6.89
C GLU A 57 2.41 -19.85 -5.73
N TRP A 58 2.98 -19.12 -4.77
CA TRP A 58 3.86 -19.68 -3.73
C TRP A 58 3.26 -19.66 -2.34
N CYS A 59 2.18 -18.90 -2.12
CA CYS A 59 1.55 -18.82 -0.82
C CYS A 59 0.18 -19.51 -0.80
N LYS A 60 -0.18 -20.04 0.36
CA LYS A 60 -1.52 -20.51 0.71
C LYS A 60 -2.10 -19.61 1.79
N LYS A 61 -3.36 -19.20 1.63
CA LYS A 61 -4.10 -18.45 2.63
C LYS A 61 -4.74 -19.43 3.60
N ASP A 62 -4.32 -19.39 4.86
CA ASP A 62 -4.85 -20.23 5.93
C ASP A 62 -4.90 -19.40 7.21
N ALA A 63 -6.10 -19.25 7.78
CA ALA A 63 -6.35 -18.41 8.94
C ALA A 63 -5.57 -18.83 10.20
N GLN A 64 -5.17 -20.10 10.31
CA GLN A 64 -4.38 -20.62 11.42
C GLN A 64 -2.88 -20.60 11.14
N ALA A 65 -2.48 -20.34 9.89
CA ALA A 65 -1.09 -20.32 9.51
C ALA A 65 -0.40 -19.02 9.91
N GLU A 66 0.84 -19.16 10.33
CA GLU A 66 1.75 -18.07 10.64
C GLU A 66 3.09 -18.31 9.96
N ILE A 67 3.64 -17.26 9.34
CA ILE A 67 4.99 -17.28 8.78
C ILE A 67 5.75 -16.03 9.18
N THR A 68 7.04 -16.19 9.50
CA THR A 68 7.89 -15.03 9.83
C THR A 68 8.04 -14.13 8.60
N ALA A 69 8.08 -12.83 8.83
CA ALA A 69 8.25 -11.83 7.78
C ALA A 69 9.60 -12.01 7.06
N GLN A 70 10.62 -12.51 7.77
CA GLN A 70 11.92 -12.83 7.19
C GLN A 70 11.80 -14.02 6.23
N ASN A 71 11.23 -15.16 6.66
CA ASN A 71 11.10 -16.34 5.80
C ASN A 71 10.22 -16.05 4.57
N LEU A 72 9.13 -15.29 4.77
CA LEU A 72 8.26 -14.90 3.67
C LEU A 72 8.97 -13.99 2.66
N TYR A 73 9.80 -13.06 3.14
CA TYR A 73 10.56 -12.17 2.27
C TYR A 73 11.68 -12.91 1.52
N SER A 74 12.41 -13.80 2.19
CA SER A 74 13.42 -14.63 1.52
C SER A 74 12.81 -15.53 0.46
N ALA A 75 11.61 -16.08 0.70
CA ALA A 75 10.86 -16.83 -0.31
C ALA A 75 10.50 -15.96 -1.52
N TYR A 76 10.10 -14.71 -1.28
CA TYR A 76 9.82 -13.74 -2.33
C TYR A 76 11.07 -13.39 -3.16
N GLU A 77 12.23 -13.23 -2.53
CA GLU A 77 13.49 -13.00 -3.25
C GLU A 77 13.86 -14.16 -4.17
N ILE A 78 13.69 -15.40 -3.69
CA ILE A 78 13.93 -16.59 -4.52
C ILE A 78 12.94 -16.65 -5.68
N TRP A 79 11.65 -16.40 -5.42
CA TRP A 79 10.64 -16.37 -6.48
C TRP A 79 10.94 -15.29 -7.53
N CYS A 80 11.36 -14.09 -7.09
CA CYS A 80 11.79 -13.02 -8.00
C CYS A 80 12.99 -13.45 -8.86
N ALA A 81 13.99 -14.11 -8.26
CA ALA A 81 15.14 -14.63 -8.99
C ALA A 81 14.75 -15.72 -10.02
N GLU A 82 13.77 -16.56 -9.71
CA GLU A 82 13.28 -17.59 -10.66
C GLU A 82 12.44 -17.01 -11.81
N ASN A 83 11.81 -15.86 -11.60
CA ASN A 83 10.93 -15.23 -12.60
C ASN A 83 11.60 -14.07 -13.35
N ASP A 84 12.92 -13.90 -13.19
CA ASP A 84 13.70 -12.78 -13.75
C ASP A 84 13.12 -11.40 -13.37
N GLU A 85 12.56 -11.28 -12.16
CA GLU A 85 11.98 -10.05 -11.64
C GLU A 85 12.87 -9.41 -10.56
N GLU A 86 12.89 -8.09 -10.48
CA GLU A 86 13.65 -7.37 -9.45
C GLU A 86 12.88 -7.37 -8.11
N PRO A 87 13.46 -7.88 -7.01
CA PRO A 87 12.78 -7.91 -5.73
C PRO A 87 12.58 -6.50 -5.17
N LEU A 88 11.38 -6.24 -4.68
CA LEU A 88 11.10 -5.01 -3.94
C LEU A 88 11.80 -5.03 -2.58
N THR A 89 12.21 -3.86 -2.07
CA THR A 89 12.78 -3.77 -0.72
C THR A 89 11.82 -4.31 0.34
N GLN A 90 12.36 -4.93 1.41
CA GLN A 90 11.57 -5.49 2.51
C GLN A 90 10.54 -4.51 3.11
N ALA A 91 10.88 -3.23 3.22
CA ALA A 91 9.97 -2.19 3.69
C ALA A 91 8.83 -1.87 2.70
N ARG A 92 9.08 -1.99 1.39
CA ARG A 92 8.05 -1.87 0.36
C ARG A 92 7.18 -3.12 0.34
N PHE A 93 7.77 -4.30 0.38
CA PHE A 93 7.07 -5.57 0.51
C PHE A 93 6.09 -5.57 1.70
N GLY A 94 6.56 -5.20 2.90
CA GLY A 94 5.69 -5.15 4.08
C GLY A 94 4.54 -4.15 3.96
N ARG A 95 4.74 -3.02 3.28
CA ARG A 95 3.65 -2.07 2.99
C ARG A 95 2.59 -2.67 2.06
N HIS A 96 3.01 -3.43 1.06
CA HIS A 96 2.08 -4.15 0.17
C HIS A 96 1.31 -5.24 0.90
N MET A 97 1.97 -6.03 1.76
CA MET A 97 1.30 -7.05 2.58
C MET A 97 0.20 -6.45 3.47
N VAL A 98 0.48 -5.32 4.13
CA VAL A 98 -0.53 -4.63 4.96
C VAL A 98 -1.66 -4.03 4.09
N ALA A 99 -1.34 -3.51 2.90
CA ALA A 99 -2.34 -3.02 1.95
C ALA A 99 -3.26 -4.13 1.40
N MET A 100 -2.76 -5.37 1.35
CA MET A 100 -3.53 -6.59 1.02
C MET A 100 -4.26 -7.19 2.23
N GLU A 101 -4.39 -6.43 3.32
CA GLU A 101 -5.09 -6.81 4.56
C GLU A 101 -4.48 -7.97 5.35
N PHE A 102 -3.22 -8.34 5.09
CA PHE A 102 -2.52 -9.32 5.92
C PHE A 102 -2.16 -8.72 7.28
N LYS A 103 -2.46 -9.45 8.34
CA LYS A 103 -2.16 -9.03 9.71
C LYS A 103 -0.71 -9.37 10.05
N ARG A 104 0.06 -8.35 10.39
CA ARG A 104 1.41 -8.50 10.92
C ARG A 104 1.39 -8.49 12.44
N VAL A 105 1.96 -9.50 13.07
CA VAL A 105 2.04 -9.66 14.53
C VAL A 105 3.51 -9.77 14.92
N CYS A 106 3.95 -9.00 15.93
CA CYS A 106 5.33 -9.05 16.43
C CYS A 106 5.29 -9.40 17.92
N ARG A 107 5.43 -10.69 18.25
CA ARG A 107 5.60 -11.20 19.62
C ARG A 107 7.06 -11.61 19.91
N GLY A 108 7.96 -11.22 19.02
CA GLY A 108 9.34 -11.67 18.86
C GLY A 108 9.78 -11.33 17.43
N PRO A 109 10.26 -12.28 16.62
CA PRO A 109 10.34 -12.04 15.17
C PRO A 109 8.93 -11.67 14.65
N CYS A 110 8.86 -10.67 13.79
CA CYS A 110 7.57 -10.29 13.21
C CYS A 110 7.10 -11.35 12.22
N SER A 111 5.83 -11.72 12.32
CA SER A 111 5.18 -12.72 11.48
C SER A 111 3.92 -12.17 10.82
N TYR A 112 3.50 -12.80 9.74
CA TYR A 112 2.20 -12.60 9.12
C TYR A 112 1.28 -13.76 9.46
N VAL A 113 0.05 -13.44 9.87
CA VAL A 113 -1.00 -14.41 10.18
C VAL A 113 -1.97 -14.47 9.01
N GLY A 114 -2.48 -15.67 8.72
CA GLY A 114 -3.40 -15.88 7.60
C GLY A 114 -2.71 -16.33 6.31
N ILE A 115 -1.40 -16.55 6.34
CA ILE A 115 -0.60 -16.91 5.17
C ILE A 115 0.54 -17.84 5.55
N ALA A 116 0.76 -18.85 4.71
CA ALA A 116 1.92 -19.72 4.74
C ALA A 116 2.44 -19.96 3.33
N LEU A 117 3.66 -20.45 3.22
CA LEU A 117 4.18 -20.98 1.96
C LEU A 117 3.54 -22.33 1.64
N ASN A 118 3.31 -22.58 0.36
CA ASN A 118 2.89 -23.90 -0.10
C ASN A 118 4.05 -24.91 -0.04
N ASP A 119 3.73 -26.18 -0.23
CA ASP A 119 4.70 -27.26 -0.03
C ASP A 119 5.84 -27.20 -1.07
N LEU A 120 5.58 -26.67 -2.27
CA LEU A 120 6.58 -26.46 -3.32
C LEU A 120 7.58 -25.36 -2.94
N ALA A 121 7.09 -24.22 -2.47
CA ALA A 121 7.90 -23.10 -2.02
C ALA A 121 8.73 -23.50 -0.79
N GLN A 122 8.13 -24.25 0.15
CA GLN A 122 8.85 -24.80 1.30
C GLN A 122 9.97 -25.74 0.87
N ALA A 123 9.71 -26.65 -0.07
CA ALA A 123 10.73 -27.56 -0.60
C ALA A 123 11.87 -26.80 -1.28
N LYS A 124 11.57 -25.74 -2.04
CA LYS A 124 12.58 -24.90 -2.71
C LYS A 124 13.47 -24.15 -1.72
N ILE A 125 12.88 -23.57 -0.68
CA ILE A 125 13.65 -22.88 0.38
C ILE A 125 14.55 -23.86 1.14
N GLN A 126 14.06 -25.06 1.42
CA GLN A 126 14.86 -26.12 2.05
C GLN A 126 15.96 -26.67 1.12
N ALA A 127 15.72 -26.68 -0.20
CA ALA A 127 16.65 -27.13 -1.22
C ALA A 127 17.71 -26.08 -1.61
N ALA A 128 17.61 -24.85 -1.08
CA ALA A 128 18.65 -23.83 -1.17
C ALA A 128 19.49 -23.80 0.12
N PRO A 129 20.40 -24.77 0.37
CA PRO A 129 21.31 -24.69 1.50
C PRO A 129 22.33 -23.59 1.23
N GLY A 130 22.18 -22.45 1.89
CA GLY A 130 23.17 -21.37 1.75
C GLY A 130 22.84 -20.10 2.48
N GLN A 131 22.97 -20.12 3.82
CA GLN A 131 23.73 -19.10 4.54
C GLN A 131 24.66 -19.78 5.54
#